data_AF-A0A815FNH9-F1
#
_entry.id   AF-A0A815FNH9-F1
#
_cell.length_a   1.000
_cell.length_b   1.000
_cell.length_c   1.000
_cell.angle_alpha   90.00
_cell.angle_beta   90.00
_cell.angle_gamma   90.00
#
_symmetry.space_group_name_H-M   'P 1'
#
loop_
_entity.id
_entity.type
_entity.pdbx_description
1 polymer ?
#
loop_
_entity_poly.entity_id
_entity_poly.type
_entity_poly.pdbx_seq_one_letter_code
_entity_poly.pdbx_strand_id
1 'polypeptide(L)'
;MTKTNSLKSHHISVSHYWNIGILSVRKIHRATKIPLSTISYQLKKLKTQGCLQYRASNGRKRKIDAKCSQALGQFIRRNNGVTLHELAEKLRNQCQSTVSTSTISRHLKRLQYENCLPLKTPMLTPEHKKRRVEWAKAHLNNNWKSTIFTDECSFQLFRNTIRRWSKQTKEEKKRIPKNRQKVHVWGSISYCGTVGFHPFQRIMNSDYYIEILESNFQC
;
A
#
# COMPACT_ATOMS: atom_id res chain seq x y z
N MET A 1 -20.60 -2.88 -32.65
CA MET A 1 -21.07 -3.72 -31.52
C MET A 1 -20.72 -3.04 -30.19
N THR A 2 -21.66 -2.33 -29.58
CA THR A 2 -21.62 -1.91 -28.17
C THR A 2 -23.06 -1.92 -27.65
N LYS A 3 -23.40 -2.94 -26.85
CA LYS A 3 -24.71 -3.05 -26.19
C LYS A 3 -24.76 -2.01 -25.06
N THR A 4 -25.22 -0.80 -25.36
CA THR A 4 -25.48 0.24 -24.35
C THR A 4 -26.94 0.17 -23.87
N ASN A 5 -27.11 -0.19 -22.60
CA ASN A 5 -28.04 0.45 -21.65
C ASN A 5 -29.56 0.51 -21.91
N SER A 6 -30.18 -0.39 -22.68
CA SER A 6 -31.65 -0.40 -22.86
C SER A 6 -32.46 -0.45 -21.55
N LEU A 7 -32.03 -1.21 -20.53
CA LEU A 7 -32.76 -1.37 -19.26
C LEU A 7 -32.75 -0.13 -18.36
N LYS A 8 -31.67 0.68 -18.38
CA LYS A 8 -31.61 1.94 -17.63
C LYS A 8 -32.54 3.00 -18.23
N SER A 9 -32.83 2.90 -19.52
CA SER A 9 -33.74 3.81 -20.24
C SER A 9 -35.21 3.64 -19.82
N HIS A 10 -35.68 2.42 -19.61
CA HIS A 10 -37.10 2.16 -19.29
C HIS A 10 -37.53 2.73 -17.93
N HIS A 11 -36.71 2.56 -16.89
CA HIS A 11 -37.02 3.05 -15.55
C HIS A 11 -37.12 4.58 -15.51
N ILE A 12 -36.25 5.27 -16.23
CA ILE A 12 -36.22 6.73 -16.33
C ILE A 12 -37.50 7.21 -17.03
N SER A 13 -37.84 6.62 -18.17
CA SER A 13 -39.04 6.97 -18.93
C SER A 13 -40.32 6.78 -18.11
N VAL A 14 -40.50 5.63 -17.45
CA VAL A 14 -41.71 5.38 -16.63
C VAL A 14 -41.76 6.28 -15.39
N SER A 15 -40.61 6.59 -14.77
CA SER A 15 -40.55 7.53 -13.65
C SER A 15 -40.90 8.96 -14.08
N HIS A 16 -40.53 9.38 -15.29
CA HIS A 16 -40.93 10.69 -15.83
C HIS A 16 -42.46 10.78 -15.98
N TYR A 17 -43.10 9.78 -16.60
CA TYR A 17 -44.56 9.73 -16.75
C TYR A 17 -45.30 9.67 -15.41
N TRP A 18 -44.73 8.98 -14.42
CA TRP A 18 -45.24 8.97 -13.05
C TRP A 18 -45.23 10.38 -12.42
N ASN A 19 -44.13 11.11 -12.55
CA ASN A 19 -43.98 12.45 -11.94
C ASN A 19 -44.91 13.49 -12.56
N ILE A 20 -45.22 13.38 -13.86
CA ILE A 20 -46.20 14.24 -14.55
C ILE A 20 -47.66 13.77 -14.37
N GLY A 21 -47.92 12.77 -13.53
CA GLY A 21 -49.26 12.30 -13.18
C GLY A 21 -49.93 11.36 -14.19
N ILE A 22 -49.21 10.88 -15.22
CA ILE A 22 -49.75 9.95 -16.22
C ILE A 22 -49.55 8.51 -15.75
N LEU A 23 -50.64 7.87 -15.31
CA LEU A 23 -50.63 6.51 -14.77
C LEU A 23 -51.19 5.43 -15.70
N SER A 24 -51.65 5.82 -16.91
CA SER A 24 -52.24 4.89 -17.86
C SER A 24 -51.17 4.05 -18.58
N VAL A 25 -51.15 2.75 -18.30
CA VAL A 25 -50.20 1.77 -18.86
C VAL A 25 -50.17 1.83 -20.39
N ARG A 26 -51.35 1.91 -21.03
CA ARG A 26 -51.46 1.95 -22.51
C ARG A 26 -50.91 3.25 -23.09
N LYS A 27 -51.09 4.39 -22.39
CA LYS A 27 -50.58 5.69 -22.82
C LYS A 27 -49.05 5.74 -22.76
N ILE A 28 -48.48 5.24 -21.67
CA ILE A 28 -47.02 5.13 -21.50
C ILE A 28 -46.42 4.17 -22.52
N HIS A 29 -47.07 3.03 -22.81
CA HIS A 29 -46.62 2.08 -23.83
C HIS A 29 -46.60 2.70 -25.23
N ARG A 30 -47.65 3.41 -25.62
CA ARG A 30 -47.71 4.08 -26.93
C ARG A 30 -46.58 5.10 -27.10
N ALA A 31 -46.25 5.84 -26.04
CA ALA A 31 -45.24 6.88 -26.05
C ALA A 31 -43.79 6.36 -25.93
N THR A 32 -43.56 5.25 -25.21
CA THR A 32 -42.20 4.76 -24.90
C THR A 32 -41.84 3.45 -25.58
N LYS A 33 -42.83 2.74 -26.16
CA LYS A 33 -42.71 1.38 -26.72
C LYS A 33 -42.20 0.31 -25.74
N ILE A 34 -42.19 0.60 -24.44
CA ILE A 34 -41.84 -0.35 -23.38
C ILE A 34 -42.97 -1.39 -23.24
N PRO A 35 -42.68 -2.69 -23.08
CA PRO A 35 -43.72 -3.71 -22.90
C PRO A 35 -44.70 -3.39 -21.77
N LEU A 36 -45.99 -3.66 -21.99
CA LEU A 36 -47.08 -3.38 -21.05
C LEU A 36 -46.85 -4.03 -19.68
N SER A 37 -46.32 -5.27 -19.66
CA SER A 37 -46.00 -6.01 -18.43
C SER A 37 -44.94 -5.29 -17.58
N THR A 38 -43.90 -4.73 -18.22
CA THR A 38 -42.85 -3.97 -17.56
C THR A 38 -43.37 -2.66 -16.98
N ILE A 39 -44.22 -1.92 -17.72
CA ILE A 39 -44.83 -0.68 -17.24
C ILE A 39 -45.74 -0.97 -16.04
N SER A 40 -46.62 -1.98 -16.13
CA SER A 40 -47.49 -2.38 -15.03
C SER A 40 -46.70 -2.77 -13.77
N TYR A 41 -45.63 -3.54 -13.94
CA TYR A 41 -44.74 -3.91 -12.83
C TYR A 41 -44.08 -2.67 -12.18
N GLN A 42 -43.55 -1.76 -12.99
CA GLN A 42 -42.89 -0.55 -12.49
C GLN A 42 -43.87 0.41 -11.80
N LEU A 43 -45.06 0.65 -12.35
CA LEU A 43 -46.08 1.49 -11.70
C LEU A 43 -46.55 0.86 -10.38
N LYS A 44 -46.71 -0.47 -10.32
CA LYS A 44 -47.02 -1.19 -9.08
C LYS A 44 -45.90 -1.04 -8.06
N LYS A 45 -44.64 -1.12 -8.49
CA LYS A 45 -43.46 -0.92 -7.64
C LYS A 45 -43.34 0.52 -7.13
N LEU A 46 -43.62 1.52 -7.96
CA LEU A 46 -43.67 2.94 -7.56
C LEU A 46 -44.75 3.21 -6.53
N LYS A 47 -45.97 2.68 -6.74
CA LYS A 47 -47.08 2.78 -5.77
C LYS A 47 -46.73 2.21 -4.39
N THR A 48 -45.91 1.16 -4.34
CA THR A 48 -45.61 0.44 -3.09
C THR A 48 -44.31 0.87 -2.43
N GLN A 49 -43.27 1.22 -3.20
CA GLN A 49 -41.91 1.45 -2.69
C GLN A 49 -41.40 2.88 -2.96
N GLY A 50 -42.12 3.71 -3.70
CA GLY A 50 -41.74 5.09 -4.03
C GLY A 50 -40.53 5.24 -4.97
N CYS A 51 -39.81 4.16 -5.29
CA CYS A 51 -38.67 4.19 -6.18
C CYS A 51 -38.54 2.94 -7.05
N LEU A 52 -37.93 3.10 -8.23
CA LEU A 52 -37.67 2.01 -9.17
C LEU A 52 -36.27 1.41 -9.06
N GLN A 53 -35.46 1.82 -8.08
CA GLN A 53 -34.10 1.34 -7.92
C GLN A 53 -34.06 -0.18 -7.72
N TYR A 54 -33.10 -0.83 -8.35
CA TYR A 54 -32.89 -2.25 -8.15
C TYR A 54 -32.26 -2.47 -6.76
N ARG A 55 -32.82 -3.39 -5.98
CA ARG A 55 -32.20 -3.76 -4.69
C ARG A 55 -30.96 -4.58 -5.01
N ALA A 56 -29.83 -4.24 -4.40
CA ALA A 56 -28.65 -5.09 -4.50
C ALA A 56 -29.03 -6.53 -4.13
N SER A 57 -28.66 -7.50 -4.98
CA SER A 57 -28.87 -8.89 -4.62
C SER A 57 -27.99 -9.22 -3.41
N ASN A 58 -28.45 -10.13 -2.56
CA ASN A 58 -27.71 -10.51 -1.36
C ASN A 58 -26.35 -11.18 -1.65
N GLY A 59 -26.06 -11.48 -2.92
CA GLY A 59 -24.82 -12.11 -3.35
C GLY A 59 -24.59 -13.48 -2.69
N ARG A 60 -23.42 -14.05 -2.95
CA ARG A 60 -22.99 -15.28 -2.26
C ARG A 60 -22.51 -14.93 -0.86
N LYS A 61 -23.00 -15.68 0.15
CA LYS A 61 -22.49 -15.60 1.52
C LYS A 61 -20.96 -15.81 1.53
N ARG A 62 -20.27 -15.01 2.34
CA ARG A 62 -18.80 -15.07 2.44
C ARG A 62 -18.37 -16.30 3.21
N LYS A 63 -17.17 -16.81 2.91
CA LYS A 63 -16.56 -17.92 3.66
C LYS A 63 -16.06 -17.50 5.05
N ILE A 64 -15.66 -16.24 5.21
CA ILE A 64 -15.23 -15.69 6.50
C ILE A 64 -16.43 -15.01 7.14
N ASP A 65 -16.89 -15.57 8.24
CA ASP A 65 -17.97 -15.02 9.06
C ASP A 65 -17.46 -13.91 10.00
N ALA A 66 -18.38 -13.14 10.60
CA ALA A 66 -18.09 -12.03 11.50
C ALA A 66 -17.18 -12.46 12.67
N LYS A 67 -17.46 -13.61 13.31
CA LYS A 67 -16.65 -14.14 14.41
C LYS A 67 -15.20 -14.41 13.96
N CYS A 68 -15.04 -15.03 12.81
CA CYS A 68 -13.72 -15.34 12.26
C CYS A 68 -12.98 -14.09 11.80
N SER A 69 -13.71 -13.08 11.31
CA SER A 69 -13.14 -11.77 10.99
C SER A 69 -12.57 -11.08 12.23
N GLN A 70 -13.26 -11.14 13.37
CA GLN A 70 -12.78 -10.57 14.62
C GLN A 70 -11.54 -11.30 15.15
N ALA A 71 -11.55 -12.63 15.13
CA ALA A 71 -10.38 -13.44 15.50
C ALA A 71 -9.16 -13.10 14.64
N LEU A 72 -9.35 -12.92 13.33
CA LEU A 72 -8.30 -12.51 12.41
C LEU A 72 -7.65 -11.17 12.80
N GLY A 73 -8.48 -10.19 13.16
CA GLY A 73 -8.00 -8.88 13.63
C GLY A 73 -7.24 -8.97 14.95
N GLN A 74 -7.69 -9.83 15.88
CA GLN A 74 -6.99 -10.07 17.15
C GLN A 74 -5.62 -10.73 16.94
N PHE A 75 -5.52 -11.70 16.01
CA PHE A 75 -4.25 -12.33 15.68
C PHE A 75 -3.22 -11.33 15.14
N ILE A 76 -3.64 -10.46 14.23
CA ILE A 76 -2.78 -9.42 13.66
C ILE A 76 -2.39 -8.38 14.71
N ARG A 77 -3.31 -8.00 15.60
CA ARG A 77 -3.02 -7.05 16.68
C ARG A 77 -2.00 -7.60 17.68
N ARG A 78 -2.03 -8.90 17.97
CA ARG A 78 -1.06 -9.56 18.87
C ARG A 78 0.31 -9.74 18.21
N ASN A 79 0.34 -10.03 16.92
CA ASN A 79 1.56 -10.15 16.14
C ASN A 79 1.30 -9.71 14.69
N ASN A 80 1.88 -8.57 14.30
CA ASN A 80 1.69 -7.98 12.98
C ASN A 80 2.57 -8.61 11.89
N GLY A 81 3.51 -9.49 12.25
CA GLY A 81 4.39 -10.22 11.32
C GLY A 81 3.86 -11.60 10.91
N VAL A 82 2.63 -11.96 11.30
CA VAL A 82 2.04 -13.28 11.03
C VAL A 82 1.79 -13.48 9.54
N THR A 83 2.19 -14.64 9.01
CA THR A 83 1.99 -14.97 7.60
C THR A 83 0.53 -15.32 7.29
N LEU A 84 0.11 -15.18 6.02
CA LEU A 84 -1.23 -15.58 5.60
C LEU A 84 -1.51 -17.08 5.82
N HIS A 85 -0.48 -17.92 5.75
CA HIS A 85 -0.61 -19.35 6.02
C HIS A 85 -0.86 -19.62 7.50
N GLU A 86 -0.10 -18.99 8.39
CA GLU A 86 -0.35 -19.06 9.83
C GLU A 86 -1.74 -18.54 10.22
N LEU A 87 -2.22 -17.47 9.57
CA LEU A 87 -3.59 -16.99 9.77
C LEU A 87 -4.63 -18.03 9.31
N ALA A 88 -4.38 -18.76 8.24
CA ALA A 88 -5.26 -19.82 7.76
C ALA A 88 -5.32 -21.00 8.75
N GLU A 89 -4.18 -21.43 9.28
CA GLU A 89 -4.11 -22.48 10.30
C GLU A 89 -4.78 -22.05 11.61
N LYS A 90 -4.51 -20.82 12.07
CA LYS A 90 -5.18 -20.26 13.25
C LYS A 90 -6.70 -20.17 13.08
N LEU A 91 -7.17 -19.77 11.89
CA LEU A 91 -8.59 -19.79 11.56
C LEU A 91 -9.17 -21.20 11.49
N ARG A 92 -8.44 -22.17 10.96
CA ARG A 92 -8.89 -23.57 10.95
C ARG A 92 -9.09 -24.06 12.38
N ASN A 93 -8.13 -23.78 13.27
CA ASN A 93 -8.18 -24.24 14.66
C ASN A 93 -9.28 -23.56 15.47
N GLN A 94 -9.42 -22.23 15.38
CA GLN A 94 -10.38 -21.49 16.22
C GLN A 94 -11.80 -21.44 15.64
N CYS A 95 -11.91 -21.43 14.31
CA CYS A 95 -13.16 -21.19 13.60
C CYS A 95 -13.66 -22.41 12.81
N GLN A 96 -12.92 -23.52 12.80
CA GLN A 96 -13.23 -24.73 12.02
C GLN A 96 -13.52 -24.43 10.54
N SER A 97 -12.94 -23.34 10.03
CA SER A 97 -13.21 -22.83 8.68
C SER A 97 -11.97 -23.00 7.81
N THR A 98 -12.09 -23.83 6.79
CA THR A 98 -11.03 -24.04 5.80
C THR A 98 -11.09 -22.95 4.74
N VAL A 99 -10.25 -21.94 4.91
CA VAL A 99 -10.19 -20.75 4.05
C VAL A 99 -8.83 -20.67 3.36
N SER A 100 -8.84 -20.38 2.05
CA SER A 100 -7.59 -20.18 1.31
C SER A 100 -6.90 -18.86 1.71
N THR A 101 -5.58 -18.83 1.63
CA THR A 101 -4.76 -17.62 1.86
C THR A 101 -5.21 -16.44 1.00
N SER A 102 -5.61 -16.67 -0.26
CA SER A 102 -6.14 -15.64 -1.15
C SER A 102 -7.47 -15.06 -0.68
N THR A 103 -8.29 -15.82 0.05
CA THR A 103 -9.55 -15.33 0.62
C THR A 103 -9.27 -14.48 1.85
N ILE A 104 -8.31 -14.88 2.68
CA ILE A 104 -7.84 -14.10 3.84
C ILE A 104 -7.24 -12.77 3.37
N SER A 105 -6.37 -12.78 2.36
CA SER A 105 -5.76 -11.56 1.80
C SER A 105 -6.80 -10.57 1.29
N ARG A 106 -7.79 -11.02 0.51
CA ARG A 106 -8.88 -10.15 0.02
C ARG A 106 -9.71 -9.58 1.16
N HIS A 107 -9.96 -10.37 2.19
CA HIS A 107 -10.70 -9.92 3.37
C HIS A 107 -9.92 -8.87 4.17
N LEU A 108 -8.61 -9.07 4.35
CA LEU A 108 -7.72 -8.11 5.00
C LEU A 108 -7.63 -6.78 4.26
N LYS A 109 -7.48 -6.81 2.93
CA LYS A 109 -7.51 -5.59 2.11
C LYS A 109 -8.82 -4.82 2.27
N ARG A 110 -9.96 -5.52 2.34
CA ARG A 110 -11.27 -4.89 2.58
C ARG A 110 -11.38 -4.27 3.98
N LEU A 111 -10.66 -4.82 4.94
CA LEU A 111 -10.50 -4.24 6.28
C LEU A 111 -9.37 -3.18 6.33
N GLN A 112 -8.85 -2.76 5.18
CA GLN A 112 -7.78 -1.77 5.03
C GLN A 112 -6.44 -2.18 5.67
N TYR A 113 -6.19 -3.47 5.84
CA TYR A 113 -4.86 -3.97 6.19
C TYR A 113 -3.98 -4.07 4.94
N GLU A 114 -2.79 -3.48 5.02
CA GLU A 114 -1.74 -3.60 4.01
C GLU A 114 -0.55 -4.36 4.57
N ASN A 115 0.07 -5.20 3.73
CA ASN A 115 1.31 -5.87 4.07
C ASN A 115 2.47 -5.04 3.53
N CYS A 116 3.04 -4.21 4.39
CA CYS A 116 4.12 -3.29 4.06
C CYS A 116 5.42 -3.72 4.73
N LEU A 117 6.55 -3.49 4.04
CA LEU A 117 7.85 -3.68 4.65
C LEU A 117 8.03 -2.62 5.75
N PRO A 118 8.32 -3.01 7.01
CA PRO A 118 8.64 -2.03 8.04
C PRO A 118 9.90 -1.27 7.63
N LEU A 119 9.86 0.06 7.76
CA LEU A 119 11.04 0.89 7.56
C LEU A 119 12.11 0.51 8.59
N LYS A 120 13.33 0.24 8.12
CA LYS A 120 14.47 0.01 9.00
C LYS A 120 14.91 1.35 9.57
N THR A 121 14.41 1.70 10.75
CA THR A 121 14.89 2.84 11.51
C THR A 121 15.89 2.38 12.57
N PRO A 122 16.99 3.11 12.81
CA PRO A 122 17.85 2.82 13.94
C PRO A 122 17.05 2.89 15.23
N MET A 123 17.33 2.00 16.17
CA MET A 123 16.67 2.00 17.48
C MET A 123 17.18 3.22 18.26
N LEU A 124 16.41 4.31 18.26
CA LEU A 124 16.72 5.52 19.01
C LEU A 124 16.17 5.41 20.43
N THR A 125 17.04 5.62 21.42
CA THR A 125 16.63 5.80 22.82
C THR A 125 15.81 7.10 22.96
N PRO A 126 14.96 7.23 24.00
CA PRO A 126 14.23 8.48 24.26
C PRO A 126 15.16 9.70 24.33
N GLU A 127 16.32 9.53 24.94
CA GLU A 127 17.36 10.56 25.05
C GLU A 127 17.92 10.97 23.68
N HIS A 128 18.20 10.01 22.78
CA HIS A 128 18.64 10.31 21.41
C HIS A 128 17.59 11.14 20.65
N LYS A 129 16.30 10.85 20.86
CA LYS A 129 15.21 11.61 20.23
C LYS A 129 15.17 13.03 20.75
N LYS A 130 15.27 13.22 22.08
CA LYS A 130 15.30 14.54 22.71
C LYS A 130 16.44 15.39 22.17
N ARG A 131 17.68 14.89 22.20
CA ARG A 131 18.85 15.61 21.67
C ARG A 131 18.74 15.95 20.19
N ARG A 132 18.20 15.04 19.37
CA ARG A 132 17.97 15.33 17.93
C ARG A 132 16.96 16.45 17.73
N VAL A 133 15.89 16.49 18.52
CA VAL A 133 14.89 17.57 18.45
C VAL A 133 15.48 18.89 18.93
N GLU A 134 16.24 18.89 20.02
CA GLU A 134 16.93 20.09 20.52
C GLU A 134 17.92 20.64 19.50
N TRP A 135 18.76 19.78 18.92
CA TRP A 135 19.69 20.16 17.87
C TRP A 135 18.96 20.75 16.65
N ALA A 136 17.88 20.10 16.18
CA ALA A 136 17.10 20.58 15.05
C ALA A 136 16.43 21.93 15.32
N LYS A 137 15.91 22.15 16.53
CA LYS A 137 15.35 23.44 16.95
C LYS A 137 16.41 24.53 17.00
N ALA A 138 17.59 24.22 17.54
CA ALA A 138 18.70 25.17 17.64
C ALA A 138 19.24 25.59 16.26
N HIS A 139 19.16 24.72 15.25
CA HIS A 139 19.71 24.98 13.91
C HIS A 139 18.62 25.30 12.86
N LEU A 140 17.40 25.63 13.28
CA LEU A 140 16.27 25.88 12.37
C LEU A 140 16.54 27.04 11.40
N ASN A 141 17.23 28.09 11.90
CA ASN A 141 17.51 29.31 11.15
C ASN A 141 18.96 29.38 10.65
N ASN A 142 19.71 28.27 10.70
CA ASN A 142 21.09 28.28 10.24
C ASN A 142 21.16 28.45 8.72
N ASN A 143 22.12 29.26 8.27
CA ASN A 143 22.43 29.39 6.86
C ASN A 143 23.32 28.23 6.41
N TRP A 144 22.71 27.21 5.82
CA TRP A 144 23.42 26.03 5.31
C TRP A 144 24.21 26.29 4.02
N LYS A 145 24.12 27.49 3.41
CA LYS A 145 24.84 27.80 2.16
C LYS A 145 26.36 27.81 2.35
N SER A 146 26.84 28.12 3.54
CA SER A 146 28.27 28.10 3.91
C SER A 146 28.65 26.88 4.75
N THR A 147 27.80 25.85 4.79
CA THR A 147 28.08 24.62 5.55
C THR A 147 28.48 23.51 4.59
N ILE A 148 29.52 22.78 4.97
CA ILE A 148 29.96 21.57 4.29
C ILE A 148 29.60 20.38 5.18
N PHE A 149 28.90 19.41 4.61
CA PHE A 149 28.58 18.15 5.25
C PHE A 149 29.56 17.08 4.77
N THR A 150 30.10 16.31 5.69
CA THR A 150 31.07 15.26 5.42
C THR A 150 30.57 13.95 6.01
N ASP A 151 30.71 12.84 5.30
CA ASP A 151 30.39 11.50 5.83
C ASP A 151 31.22 10.41 5.16
N GLU A 152 31.28 9.25 5.80
CA GLU A 152 31.90 8.04 5.29
C GLU A 152 30.85 7.08 4.74
N CYS A 153 31.05 6.63 3.50
CA CYS A 153 30.21 5.64 2.86
C CYS A 153 31.00 4.38 2.47
N SER A 154 30.33 3.23 2.47
CA SER A 154 30.91 1.95 2.04
C SER A 154 30.09 1.38 0.88
N PHE A 155 30.66 1.37 -0.32
CA PHE A 155 30.06 0.75 -1.50
C PHE A 155 30.44 -0.73 -1.57
N GLN A 156 29.44 -1.60 -1.63
CA GLN A 156 29.65 -3.04 -1.78
C GLN A 156 29.57 -3.42 -3.26
N LEU A 157 30.66 -3.93 -3.84
CA LEU A 157 30.72 -4.30 -5.26
C LEU A 157 29.81 -5.50 -5.62
N PHE A 158 29.49 -6.34 -4.63
CA PHE A 158 28.62 -7.52 -4.79
C PHE A 158 27.35 -7.42 -3.96
N ARG A 159 26.62 -6.29 -4.06
CA ARG A 159 25.36 -6.09 -3.34
C ARG A 159 24.26 -6.98 -3.95
N ASN A 160 23.73 -7.92 -3.16
CA ASN A 160 22.60 -8.76 -3.61
C ASN A 160 21.29 -7.94 -3.56
N THR A 161 21.06 -7.13 -4.59
CA THR A 161 19.88 -6.24 -4.72
C THR A 161 18.94 -6.62 -5.85
N ILE A 162 19.22 -7.72 -6.55
CA ILE A 162 18.43 -8.17 -7.71
C ILE A 162 17.33 -9.12 -7.25
N ARG A 163 16.07 -8.78 -7.53
CA ARG A 163 14.92 -9.68 -7.36
C ARG A 163 14.79 -10.57 -8.59
N ARG A 164 14.60 -11.88 -8.41
CA ARG A 164 14.34 -12.83 -9.51
C ARG A 164 13.17 -13.75 -9.19
N TRP A 165 12.35 -14.03 -10.20
CA TRP A 165 11.30 -15.03 -10.16
C TRP A 165 11.87 -16.38 -10.64
N SER A 166 11.63 -17.47 -9.91
CA SER A 166 12.05 -18.82 -10.32
C SER A 166 10.93 -19.84 -10.09
N LYS A 167 10.81 -20.82 -10.99
CA LYS A 167 9.86 -21.95 -10.91
C LYS A 167 10.39 -23.14 -10.08
N GLN A 168 11.68 -23.16 -9.72
CA GLN A 168 12.30 -24.15 -8.83
C GLN A 168 13.19 -23.41 -7.82
N THR A 169 12.70 -23.33 -6.59
CA THR A 169 13.10 -22.29 -5.62
C THR A 169 14.33 -22.62 -4.77
N LYS A 170 15.12 -23.66 -5.08
CA LYS A 170 16.11 -24.15 -4.08
C LYS A 170 17.59 -24.11 -4.46
N GLU A 171 17.99 -23.84 -5.70
CA GLU A 171 19.41 -24.06 -6.06
C GLU A 171 20.12 -22.95 -6.84
N GLU A 172 19.59 -21.73 -6.93
CA GLU A 172 20.44 -20.60 -7.37
C GLU A 172 21.29 -20.08 -6.19
N LYS A 173 22.25 -20.90 -5.76
CA LYS A 173 23.30 -20.49 -4.82
C LYS A 173 24.37 -19.75 -5.59
N LYS A 174 24.26 -18.42 -5.70
CA LYS A 174 25.40 -17.62 -6.15
C LYS A 174 26.48 -17.69 -5.06
N ARG A 175 27.61 -18.33 -5.36
CA ARG A 175 28.79 -18.29 -4.51
C ARG A 175 29.26 -16.84 -4.45
N ILE A 176 29.07 -16.18 -3.32
CA ILE A 176 29.61 -14.86 -3.05
C ILE A 176 30.97 -15.08 -2.36
N PRO A 177 32.03 -14.35 -2.73
CA PRO A 177 33.29 -14.41 -2.02
C PRO A 177 33.09 -14.15 -0.52
N LYS A 178 33.73 -14.97 0.34
CA LYS A 178 33.71 -14.79 1.80
C LYS A 178 34.19 -13.38 2.18
N ASN A 179 35.23 -12.91 1.48
CA ASN A 179 35.76 -11.57 1.60
C ASN A 179 35.10 -10.69 0.52
N ARG A 180 34.07 -9.94 0.93
CA ARG A 180 33.40 -8.99 0.04
C ARG A 180 34.32 -7.81 -0.19
N GLN A 181 34.60 -7.50 -1.45
CA GLN A 181 35.29 -6.26 -1.78
C GLN A 181 34.33 -5.08 -1.56
N LYS A 182 34.76 -4.17 -0.69
CA LYS A 182 34.07 -2.91 -0.40
C LYS A 182 35.03 -1.79 -0.76
N VAL A 183 34.47 -0.71 -1.30
CA VAL A 183 35.19 0.54 -1.48
C VAL A 183 34.67 1.50 -0.44
N HIS A 184 35.56 1.95 0.44
CA HIS A 184 35.25 2.99 1.41
C HIS A 184 35.55 4.34 0.79
N VAL A 185 34.68 5.31 1.04
CA VAL A 185 34.77 6.64 0.47
C VAL A 185 34.43 7.63 1.56
N TRP A 186 35.29 8.62 1.74
CA TRP A 186 34.94 9.84 2.41
C TRP A 186 34.42 10.84 1.36
N GLY A 187 33.30 11.47 1.64
CA GLY A 187 32.71 12.44 0.73
C GLY A 187 32.25 13.68 1.48
N SER A 188 32.39 14.83 0.83
CA SER A 188 31.90 16.10 1.33
C SER A 188 31.03 16.82 0.31
N ILE A 189 29.96 17.44 0.79
CA ILE A 189 28.96 18.16 -0.02
C ILE A 189 28.65 19.50 0.61
N SER A 190 28.39 20.50 -0.22
CA SER A 190 27.91 21.82 0.18
C SER A 190 26.66 22.17 -0.62
N TYR A 191 26.09 23.35 -0.35
CA TYR A 191 25.02 23.90 -1.17
C TYR A 191 25.38 24.02 -2.65
N CYS A 192 26.67 24.24 -2.98
CA CYS A 192 27.16 24.38 -4.34
C CYS A 192 27.46 23.03 -5.03
N GLY A 193 27.33 21.90 -4.34
CA GLY A 193 27.59 20.56 -4.87
C GLY A 193 28.67 19.80 -4.10
N THR A 194 29.21 18.77 -4.73
CA THR A 194 30.29 17.94 -4.17
C THR A 194 31.56 18.77 -3.99
N VAL A 195 32.12 18.77 -2.78
CA VAL A 195 33.34 19.53 -2.45
C VAL A 195 34.58 18.63 -2.45
N GLY A 196 34.45 17.40 -1.95
CA GLY A 196 35.57 16.48 -1.81
C GLY A 196 35.12 15.03 -1.94
N PHE A 197 35.98 14.21 -2.50
CA PHE A 197 35.74 12.79 -2.71
C PHE A 197 37.06 12.04 -2.58
N HIS A 198 37.18 11.23 -1.53
CA HIS A 198 38.41 10.53 -1.22
C HIS A 198 38.14 9.03 -0.98
N PRO A 199 38.39 8.16 -1.97
CA PRO A 199 38.33 6.72 -1.77
C PRO A 199 39.50 6.25 -0.90
N PHE A 200 39.25 5.33 0.03
CA PHE A 200 40.28 4.82 0.93
C PHE A 200 40.13 3.32 1.19
N GLN A 201 41.25 2.69 1.58
CA GLN A 201 41.33 1.24 1.84
C GLN A 201 41.73 0.91 3.29
N ARG A 202 42.37 1.85 4.00
CA ARG A 202 42.75 1.70 5.41
C ARG A 202 41.57 1.98 6.35
N ILE A 203 41.70 1.65 7.63
CA ILE A 203 40.72 2.10 8.64
C ILE A 203 40.86 3.63 8.76
N MET A 204 39.73 4.34 8.76
CA MET A 204 39.74 5.79 9.03
C MET A 204 40.10 6.01 10.50
N ASN A 205 41.32 6.46 10.76
CA ASN A 205 41.75 6.92 12.08
C ASN A 205 41.74 8.45 12.12
N SER A 206 41.95 9.03 13.31
CA SER A 206 41.96 10.49 13.50
C SER A 206 42.96 11.19 12.60
N ASP A 207 44.19 10.68 12.55
CA ASP A 207 45.30 11.36 11.89
C ASP A 207 45.10 11.34 10.37
N TYR A 208 44.61 10.23 9.82
CA TYR A 208 44.25 10.14 8.41
C TYR A 208 43.06 11.03 8.07
N TYR A 209 42.06 11.11 8.96
CA TYR A 209 40.93 11.99 8.74
C TYR A 209 41.37 13.45 8.65
N ILE A 210 42.28 13.88 9.54
CA ILE A 210 42.87 15.23 9.50
C ILE A 210 43.62 15.46 8.20
N GLU A 211 44.46 14.51 7.76
CA GLU A 211 45.18 14.56 6.48
C GLU A 211 44.22 14.76 5.29
N ILE A 212 43.08 14.04 5.28
CA ILE A 212 42.06 14.19 4.24
C ILE A 212 41.44 15.59 4.29
N LEU A 213 41.12 16.11 5.48
CA LEU A 213 40.56 17.46 5.62
C LEU A 213 41.54 18.53 5.13
N GLU A 214 42.80 18.45 5.56
CA GLU A 214 43.86 19.37 5.15
C GLU A 214 44.12 19.31 3.65
N SER A 215 43.99 18.13 3.02
CA SER A 215 44.15 18.00 1.57
C SER A 215 42.97 18.57 0.77
N ASN A 216 41.74 18.48 1.30
CA ASN A 216 40.53 18.84 0.56
C ASN A 216 40.02 20.26 0.85
N PHE A 217 40.43 20.87 1.96
CA PHE A 217 39.97 22.19 2.41
C PHE A 217 41.13 23.17 2.67
N GLN A 218 42.11 23.20 1.76
CA GLN A 218 43.16 24.23 1.81
C GLN A 218 42.54 25.61 1.51
N CYS A 219 42.72 26.54 2.43
CA CYS A 219 42.49 27.96 2.20
C CYS A 219 43.63 28.56 1.38
#